data_AF-A0A7J3FBG9-F1
#
_entry.id   AF-A0A7J3FBG9-F1
#
_cell.length_a   1.000
_cell.length_b   1.000
_cell.length_c   1.000
_cell.angle_alpha   90.00
_cell.angle_beta   90.00
_cell.angle_gamma   90.00
#
_symmetry.space_group_name_H-M   'P 1'
#
loop_
_entity.id
_entity.type
_entity.pdbx_description
1 polymer ?
#
loop_
_entity_poly.entity_id
_entity_poly.type
_entity_poly.pdbx_seq_one_letter_code
_entity_poly.pdbx_strand_id
1 'polypeptide(L)'
;SRTIKILDVIENLRGTPDEMQILYHCNYGKPLLEEGAQFLAPIKRVAPRDGEAAKDIDSFNIIGPPERGFVERVYFMELLGDMEGYTETMLVNKGLEKAVSHRFSVKSLPFFTFWKNTAAEEDGYVVGLEPGTGFPNARSFERKHGRVIKLGPGEKYNVELYISLFLGRDEVEEAIGRIKAIGGCAEPMIHREPIEEFSQI
;
A
#
# COMPACT_ATOMS: atom_id res chain seq x y z
N SER A 1 -3.32 12.62 -16.21
CA SER A 1 -3.16 11.17 -15.92
C SER A 1 -4.12 10.34 -16.75
N ARG A 2 -3.89 9.03 -16.82
CA ARG A 2 -4.82 8.01 -17.37
C ARG A 2 -5.27 7.11 -16.23
N THR A 3 -6.57 7.06 -15.95
CA THR A 3 -7.07 6.43 -14.72
C THR A 3 -8.04 5.31 -15.01
N ILE A 4 -7.84 4.18 -14.33
CA ILE A 4 -8.83 3.10 -14.20
C ILE A 4 -9.47 3.26 -12.82
N LYS A 5 -10.80 3.19 -12.79
CA LYS A 5 -11.59 3.17 -11.57
C LYS A 5 -12.15 1.78 -11.37
N ILE A 6 -11.89 1.20 -10.20
CA ILE A 6 -12.46 -0.07 -9.75
C ILE A 6 -13.50 0.25 -8.69
N LEU A 7 -14.70 -0.31 -8.89
CA LEU A 7 -15.85 -0.19 -7.99
C LEU A 7 -16.34 -1.58 -7.67
N ASP A 8 -16.03 -2.04 -6.46
CA ASP A 8 -16.39 -3.38 -6.01
C ASP A 8 -17.46 -3.31 -4.91
N VAL A 9 -18.38 -4.27 -4.96
CA VAL A 9 -19.42 -4.47 -3.95
C VAL A 9 -19.34 -5.92 -3.49
N ILE A 10 -18.94 -6.14 -2.24
CA ILE A 10 -18.91 -7.45 -1.61
C ILE A 10 -20.17 -7.59 -0.76
N GLU A 11 -21.01 -8.57 -1.07
CA GLU A 11 -22.29 -8.80 -0.39
C GLU A 11 -22.31 -10.15 0.34
N ASN A 12 -22.76 -10.15 1.59
CA ASN A 12 -23.06 -11.40 2.29
C ASN A 12 -24.43 -11.95 1.86
N LEU A 13 -24.42 -12.92 0.96
CA LEU A 13 -25.63 -13.58 0.46
C LEU A 13 -26.23 -14.63 1.42
N ARG A 14 -25.59 -14.90 2.56
CA ARG A 14 -26.08 -15.88 3.54
C ARG A 14 -27.17 -15.26 4.41
N GLY A 15 -28.01 -16.12 4.99
CA GLY A 15 -28.98 -15.74 6.03
C GLY A 15 -28.36 -15.54 7.42
N THR A 16 -27.02 -15.57 7.55
CA THR A 16 -26.29 -15.42 8.82
C THR A 16 -25.09 -14.49 8.61
N PRO A 17 -24.56 -13.84 9.68
CA PRO A 17 -23.33 -13.07 9.58
C PRO A 17 -22.17 -13.91 9.02
N ASP A 18 -21.32 -13.27 8.22
CA ASP A 18 -20.08 -13.85 7.69
C ASP A 18 -18.95 -12.81 7.75
N GLU A 19 -17.73 -13.27 7.54
CA GLU A 19 -16.51 -12.48 7.67
C GLU A 19 -15.80 -12.34 6.31
N MET A 20 -15.29 -11.15 6.01
CA MET A 20 -14.52 -10.89 4.79
C MET A 20 -13.22 -10.14 5.08
N GLN A 21 -12.27 -10.29 4.16
CA GLN A 21 -11.08 -9.46 4.04
C GLN A 21 -10.79 -9.26 2.56
N ILE A 22 -10.22 -8.11 2.21
CA ILE A 22 -9.74 -7.85 0.85
C ILE A 22 -8.40 -7.10 0.89
N LEU A 23 -7.53 -7.46 -0.05
CA LEU A 23 -6.26 -6.80 -0.33
C LEU A 23 -6.17 -6.63 -1.85
N TYR A 24 -6.02 -5.39 -2.32
CA TYR A 24 -5.79 -5.11 -3.73
C TYR A 24 -4.30 -5.25 -4.04
N HIS A 25 -3.88 -6.46 -4.39
CA HIS A 25 -2.46 -6.77 -4.59
C HIS A 25 -1.96 -6.31 -5.96
N CYS A 26 -1.69 -5.01 -6.12
CA CYS A 26 -1.25 -4.46 -7.41
C CYS A 26 0.27 -4.39 -7.49
N ASN A 27 0.84 -5.08 -8.48
CA ASN A 27 2.29 -5.25 -8.60
C ASN A 27 2.85 -4.50 -9.82
N TYR A 28 4.00 -3.87 -9.65
CA TYR A 28 4.64 -3.01 -10.65
C TYR A 28 6.11 -3.36 -10.82
N GLY A 29 6.52 -3.62 -12.07
CA GLY A 29 7.90 -3.78 -12.49
C GLY A 29 8.31 -2.73 -13.51
N LYS A 30 9.26 -3.07 -14.39
CA LYS A 30 9.61 -2.24 -15.55
C LYS A 30 8.38 -1.98 -16.45
N PRO A 31 8.25 -0.80 -17.07
CA PRO A 31 9.20 0.31 -17.11
C PRO A 31 8.97 1.38 -16.03
N LEU A 32 8.13 1.12 -15.02
CA LEU A 32 7.89 2.07 -13.91
C LEU A 32 8.94 1.91 -12.80
N LEU A 33 9.30 0.67 -12.50
CA LEU A 33 10.28 0.31 -11.49
C LEU A 33 11.70 0.30 -12.08
N GLU A 34 12.61 0.99 -11.40
CA GLU A 34 14.03 1.07 -11.70
C GLU A 34 14.81 1.42 -10.42
N GLU A 35 16.13 1.25 -10.44
CA GLU A 35 16.99 1.71 -9.33
C GLU A 35 16.80 3.22 -9.11
N GLY A 36 16.53 3.59 -7.86
CA GLY A 36 16.28 4.97 -7.46
C GLY A 36 14.84 5.43 -7.68
N ALA A 37 13.94 4.56 -8.15
CA ALA A 37 12.50 4.80 -8.02
C ALA A 37 12.11 4.98 -6.54
N GLN A 38 10.97 5.62 -6.31
CA GLN A 38 10.52 5.99 -4.97
C GLN A 38 9.06 5.65 -4.73
N PHE A 39 8.77 5.16 -3.53
CA PHE A 39 7.43 5.08 -2.97
C PHE A 39 7.11 6.37 -2.21
N LEU A 40 5.93 6.95 -2.45
CA LEU A 40 5.44 8.16 -1.81
C LEU A 40 4.03 7.93 -1.27
N ALA A 41 3.80 8.31 -0.02
CA ALA A 41 2.48 8.25 0.62
C ALA A 41 2.43 9.20 1.83
N PRO A 42 1.24 9.68 2.24
CA PRO A 42 1.07 10.47 3.45
C PRO A 42 1.00 9.52 4.66
N ILE A 43 2.15 9.03 5.10
CA ILE A 43 2.24 7.95 6.11
C ILE A 43 1.90 8.49 7.50
N LYS A 44 1.01 7.79 8.21
CA LYS A 44 0.74 8.02 9.62
C LYS A 44 1.68 7.17 10.48
N ARG A 45 1.73 5.87 10.20
CA ARG A 45 2.59 4.88 10.88
C ARG A 45 3.16 3.91 9.86
N VAL A 46 4.40 3.50 10.03
CA VAL A 46 5.02 2.40 9.28
C VAL A 46 5.83 1.53 10.21
N ALA A 47 5.74 0.22 10.02
CA ALA A 47 6.60 -0.77 10.67
C ALA A 47 7.06 -1.82 9.65
N PRO A 48 8.29 -2.35 9.75
CA PRO A 48 8.69 -3.51 8.99
C PRO A 48 7.86 -4.73 9.42
N ARG A 49 7.57 -5.64 8.47
CA ARG A 49 6.89 -6.91 8.77
C ARG A 49 7.75 -7.80 9.66
N ASP A 50 9.04 -7.89 9.39
CA ASP A 50 9.97 -8.80 10.06
C ASP A 50 11.37 -8.20 10.18
N GLY A 51 12.29 -8.96 10.78
CA GLY A 51 13.69 -8.54 10.95
C GLY A 51 14.46 -8.37 9.65
N GLU A 52 14.00 -8.94 8.51
CA GLU A 52 14.64 -8.70 7.22
C GLU A 52 14.26 -7.31 6.69
N ALA A 53 12.98 -6.97 6.75
CA ALA A 53 12.50 -5.63 6.37
C ALA A 53 13.05 -4.52 7.28
N ALA A 54 13.31 -4.83 8.56
CA ALA A 54 13.85 -3.88 9.55
C ALA A 54 15.24 -3.35 9.17
N LYS A 55 16.06 -4.14 8.45
CA LYS A 55 17.41 -3.75 8.03
C LYS A 55 17.44 -2.48 7.17
N ASP A 56 16.34 -2.16 6.50
CA ASP A 56 16.25 -1.06 5.54
C ASP A 56 15.07 -0.13 5.82
N ILE A 57 14.64 -0.08 7.08
CA ILE A 57 13.56 0.81 7.49
C ILE A 57 13.89 2.29 7.27
N ASP A 58 15.16 2.68 7.30
CA ASP A 58 15.56 4.09 7.09
C ASP A 58 15.48 4.52 5.62
N SER A 59 15.39 3.56 4.69
CA SER A 59 15.35 3.79 3.24
C SER A 59 14.27 2.96 2.55
N PHE A 60 13.24 2.54 3.30
CA PHE A 60 12.22 1.59 2.83
C PHE A 60 11.57 2.05 1.53
N ASN A 61 11.38 3.37 1.40
CA ASN A 61 10.71 4.02 0.29
C ASN A 61 11.59 4.20 -0.96
N ILE A 62 12.89 3.88 -0.90
CA ILE A 62 13.79 3.92 -2.06
C ILE A 62 13.97 2.51 -2.63
N ILE A 63 13.86 2.39 -3.95
CA ILE A 63 14.04 1.13 -4.68
C ILE A 63 15.51 0.95 -5.05
N GLY A 64 16.11 -0.16 -4.62
CA GLY A 64 17.48 -0.55 -5.00
C GLY A 64 17.55 -1.22 -6.39
N PRO A 65 18.75 -1.50 -6.92
CA PRO A 65 18.90 -2.26 -8.16
C PRO A 65 18.47 -3.73 -7.98
N PRO A 66 18.28 -4.50 -9.07
CA PRO A 66 18.09 -5.95 -8.98
C PRO A 66 19.27 -6.62 -8.25
N GLU A 67 18.97 -7.41 -7.23
CA GLU A 67 19.96 -8.06 -6.37
C GLU A 67 19.72 -9.57 -6.27
N ARG A 68 20.74 -10.37 -6.59
CA ARG A 68 20.67 -11.84 -6.51
C ARG A 68 20.55 -12.28 -5.05
N GLY A 69 19.56 -13.10 -4.76
CA GLY A 69 19.31 -13.58 -3.40
C GLY A 69 18.69 -12.55 -2.47
N PHE A 70 18.17 -11.43 -3.01
CA PHE A 70 17.38 -10.49 -2.23
C PHE A 70 16.17 -11.20 -1.62
N VAL A 71 16.01 -11.06 -0.31
CA VAL A 71 14.82 -11.50 0.41
C VAL A 71 13.86 -10.33 0.46
N GLU A 72 12.58 -10.58 0.14
CA GLU A 72 11.55 -9.54 0.14
C GLU A 72 11.56 -8.71 1.42
N ARG A 73 11.23 -7.42 1.29
CA ARG A 73 11.06 -6.52 2.43
C ARG A 73 9.66 -5.94 2.38
N VAL A 74 8.87 -6.22 3.40
CA VAL A 74 7.47 -5.83 3.47
C VAL A 74 7.29 -4.81 4.59
N TYR A 75 6.55 -3.74 4.30
CA TYR A 75 6.29 -2.67 5.25
C TYR A 75 4.78 -2.49 5.40
N PHE A 76 4.32 -2.50 6.65
CA PHE A 76 2.92 -2.34 7.02
C PHE A 76 2.67 -0.92 7.48
N MET A 77 1.61 -0.30 6.95
CA MET A 77 1.34 1.11 7.12
C MET A 77 -0.11 1.40 7.46
N GLU A 78 -0.28 2.43 8.28
CA GLU A 78 -1.50 3.24 8.31
C GLU A 78 -1.19 4.55 7.57
N LEU A 79 -2.12 4.99 6.73
CA LEU A 79 -1.99 6.22 5.95
C LEU A 79 -2.94 7.30 6.47
N LEU A 80 -2.55 8.55 6.30
CA LEU A 80 -3.41 9.71 6.49
C LEU A 80 -4.37 9.83 5.30
N GLY A 81 -5.59 10.29 5.59
CA GLY A 81 -6.56 10.70 4.57
C GLY A 81 -6.75 12.21 4.58
N ASP A 82 -7.24 12.75 3.47
CA ASP A 82 -7.76 14.10 3.38
C ASP A 82 -9.04 14.29 4.22
N MET A 83 -9.64 15.49 4.13
CA MET A 83 -10.88 15.81 4.87
C MET A 83 -12.07 14.91 4.50
N GLU A 84 -12.06 14.28 3.33
CA GLU A 84 -13.11 13.35 2.89
C GLU A 84 -12.81 11.90 3.30
N GLY A 85 -11.56 11.63 3.69
CA GLY A 85 -11.05 10.32 4.09
C GLY A 85 -10.38 9.56 2.96
N TYR A 86 -9.99 10.22 1.87
CA TYR A 86 -9.22 9.62 0.79
C TYR A 86 -7.73 9.82 0.99
N THR A 87 -6.94 8.81 0.62
CA THR A 87 -5.48 8.88 0.57
C THR A 87 -4.99 8.64 -0.85
N GLU A 88 -3.74 8.97 -1.13
CA GLU A 88 -3.08 8.68 -2.41
C GLU A 88 -1.66 8.16 -2.15
N THR A 89 -1.32 6.99 -2.69
CA THR A 89 0.05 6.44 -2.71
C THR A 89 0.58 6.41 -4.11
N MET A 90 1.91 6.46 -4.28
CA MET A 90 2.54 6.53 -5.59
C MET A 90 3.85 5.76 -5.63
N LEU A 91 4.07 5.04 -6.73
CA LEU A 91 5.40 4.63 -7.19
C LEU A 91 5.80 5.55 -8.34
N VAL A 92 6.94 6.22 -8.20
CA VAL A 92 7.48 7.14 -9.20
C VAL A 92 8.89 6.71 -9.61
N ASN A 93 9.19 6.80 -10.90
CA ASN A 93 10.51 6.48 -11.42
C ASN A 93 11.55 7.54 -11.01
N LYS A 94 12.84 7.23 -11.14
CA LYS A 94 13.94 8.10 -10.66
C LYS A 94 13.92 9.49 -11.30
N GLY A 95 13.52 9.55 -12.57
CA GLY A 95 13.43 10.80 -13.33
C GLY A 95 12.23 11.69 -12.99
N LEU A 96 11.23 11.18 -12.25
CA LEU A 96 9.95 11.86 -11.99
C LEU A 96 9.13 12.15 -13.27
N GLU A 97 9.24 11.30 -14.30
CA GLU A 97 8.45 11.45 -15.53
C GLU A 97 7.39 10.36 -15.72
N LYS A 98 7.49 9.25 -14.99
CA LYS A 98 6.50 8.17 -14.99
C LYS A 98 6.15 7.80 -13.56
N ALA A 99 4.86 7.67 -13.31
CA ALA A 99 4.37 7.22 -12.02
C ALA A 99 3.10 6.40 -12.18
N VAL A 100 2.83 5.57 -11.18
CA VAL A 100 1.50 5.03 -10.91
C VAL A 100 1.07 5.46 -9.52
N SER A 101 -0.18 5.92 -9.38
CA SER A 101 -0.78 6.21 -8.08
C SER A 101 -2.01 5.38 -7.82
N HIS A 102 -2.25 5.11 -6.54
CA HIS A 102 -3.48 4.53 -6.01
C HIS A 102 -4.17 5.56 -5.15
N ARG A 103 -5.40 5.93 -5.49
CA ARG A 103 -6.26 6.74 -4.63
C ARG A 103 -7.42 5.90 -4.13
N PHE A 104 -7.66 5.89 -2.82
CA PHE A 104 -8.69 5.08 -2.18
C PHE A 104 -9.12 5.70 -0.85
N SER A 105 -10.25 5.24 -0.30
CA SER A 105 -10.74 5.68 1.00
C SER A 105 -10.09 4.87 2.12
N VAL A 106 -9.49 5.56 3.10
CA VAL A 106 -8.95 4.93 4.32
C VAL A 106 -10.04 4.37 5.24
N LYS A 107 -11.32 4.67 4.95
CA LYS A 107 -12.47 4.08 5.65
C LYS A 107 -12.77 2.68 5.14
N SER A 108 -12.59 2.43 3.84
CA SER A 108 -12.82 1.11 3.21
C SER A 108 -11.55 0.27 3.09
N LEU A 109 -10.37 0.89 3.04
CA LEU A 109 -9.07 0.21 3.02
C LEU A 109 -8.14 0.90 4.03
N PRO A 110 -8.34 0.66 5.35
CA PRO A 110 -7.62 1.36 6.42
C PRO A 110 -6.13 1.01 6.51
N PHE A 111 -5.70 -0.09 5.91
CA PHE A 111 -4.32 -0.58 6.00
C PHE A 111 -3.68 -0.62 4.63
N PHE A 112 -2.36 -0.44 4.60
CA PHE A 112 -1.58 -0.47 3.38
C PHE A 112 -0.33 -1.31 3.56
N THR A 113 -0.07 -2.20 2.61
CA THR A 113 1.16 -2.96 2.54
C THR A 113 2.00 -2.47 1.36
N PHE A 114 3.26 -2.16 1.64
CA PHE A 114 4.27 -1.94 0.61
C PHE A 114 5.18 -3.17 0.56
N TRP A 115 5.06 -3.95 -0.50
CA TRP A 115 5.89 -5.13 -0.74
C TRP A 115 7.04 -4.75 -1.66
N LYS A 116 8.29 -4.89 -1.20
CA LYS A 116 9.48 -4.61 -2.00
C LYS A 116 10.22 -5.92 -2.29
N ASN A 117 10.24 -6.32 -3.56
CA ASN A 117 11.00 -7.47 -4.02
C ASN A 117 11.98 -7.03 -5.14
N THR A 118 13.15 -6.54 -4.74
CA THR A 118 14.21 -6.13 -5.68
C THR A 118 15.17 -7.28 -5.99
N ALA A 119 14.63 -8.49 -6.16
CA ALA A 119 15.42 -9.65 -6.56
C ALA A 119 16.00 -9.48 -7.98
N ALA A 120 16.84 -10.42 -8.39
CA ALA A 120 17.31 -10.49 -9.77
C ALA A 120 16.12 -10.49 -10.75
N GLU A 121 16.33 -9.97 -11.97
CA GLU A 121 15.23 -9.78 -12.91
C GLU A 121 14.50 -11.09 -13.24
N GLU A 122 15.24 -12.21 -13.28
CA GLU A 122 14.70 -13.55 -13.52
C GLU A 122 13.87 -14.10 -12.35
N ASP A 123 14.13 -13.60 -11.12
CA ASP A 123 13.46 -14.01 -9.88
C ASP A 123 12.29 -13.08 -9.51
N GLY A 124 12.22 -11.91 -10.15
CA GLY A 124 11.15 -10.92 -10.00
C GLY A 124 11.63 -9.62 -9.38
N TYR A 125 11.92 -8.63 -10.24
CA TYR A 125 12.17 -7.24 -9.83
C TYR A 125 10.84 -6.45 -9.86
N VAL A 126 10.15 -6.42 -8.72
CA VAL A 126 8.76 -5.98 -8.61
C VAL A 126 8.46 -5.37 -7.23
N VAL A 127 7.51 -4.43 -7.18
CA VAL A 127 6.95 -3.93 -5.93
C VAL A 127 5.42 -4.03 -5.91
N GLY A 128 4.84 -4.25 -4.74
CA GLY A 128 3.41 -4.24 -4.50
C GLY A 128 2.95 -2.95 -3.81
N LEU A 129 1.91 -2.31 -4.35
CA LEU A 129 1.13 -1.29 -3.66
C LEU A 129 -0.22 -1.92 -3.28
N GLU A 130 -0.44 -2.15 -1.99
CA GLU A 130 -1.45 -3.11 -1.56
C GLU A 130 -2.37 -2.50 -0.49
N PRO A 131 -3.38 -1.69 -0.88
CA PRO A 131 -4.39 -1.24 0.07
C PRO A 131 -5.33 -2.38 0.43
N GLY A 132 -5.70 -2.48 1.71
CA GLY A 132 -6.46 -3.60 2.25
C GLY A 132 -7.31 -3.27 3.49
N THR A 133 -8.22 -4.19 3.82
CA THR A 133 -8.99 -4.15 5.08
C THR A 133 -8.17 -4.58 6.29
N GLY A 134 -7.02 -5.22 6.05
CA GLY A 134 -6.04 -5.67 7.04
C GLY A 134 -4.69 -5.91 6.36
N PHE A 135 -3.70 -6.34 7.12
CA PHE A 135 -2.39 -6.73 6.60
C PHE A 135 -2.41 -8.21 6.14
N PRO A 136 -1.50 -8.65 5.25
CA PRO A 136 -1.39 -10.04 4.78
C PRO A 136 -0.83 -11.01 5.85
N ASN A 137 -1.28 -10.88 7.10
CA ASN A 137 -1.01 -11.84 8.17
C ASN A 137 -2.03 -12.99 8.16
N ALA A 138 -1.85 -13.97 9.05
CA ALA A 138 -2.86 -15.00 9.25
C ALA A 138 -4.18 -14.38 9.69
N ARG A 139 -5.29 -14.88 9.13
CA ARG A 139 -6.65 -14.41 9.44
C ARG A 139 -6.99 -14.43 10.93
N SER A 140 -6.45 -15.38 11.71
CA SER A 140 -6.62 -15.43 13.16
C SER A 140 -5.98 -14.24 13.87
N PHE A 141 -4.80 -13.82 13.43
CA PHE A 141 -4.10 -12.64 13.94
C PHE A 141 -4.85 -11.37 13.58
N GLU A 142 -5.27 -11.22 12.33
CA GLU A 142 -6.07 -10.06 11.88
C GLU A 142 -7.42 -10.00 12.61
N ARG A 143 -8.06 -11.15 12.89
CA ARG A 143 -9.29 -11.23 13.69
C ARG A 143 -9.06 -10.73 15.11
N LYS A 144 -7.97 -11.17 15.77
CA LYS A 144 -7.61 -10.74 17.13
C LYS A 144 -7.43 -9.21 17.22
N HIS A 145 -6.94 -8.60 16.15
CA HIS A 145 -6.74 -7.15 16.04
C HIS A 145 -7.93 -6.40 15.42
N GLY A 146 -9.06 -7.06 15.19
CA GLY A 146 -10.28 -6.41 14.70
C GLY A 146 -10.24 -5.97 13.22
N ARG A 147 -9.33 -6.53 12.41
CA ARG A 147 -9.15 -6.20 10.98
C ARG A 147 -9.89 -7.13 10.01
N VAL A 148 -10.68 -8.06 10.54
CA VAL A 148 -11.60 -8.91 9.77
C VAL A 148 -12.98 -8.28 9.80
N ILE A 149 -13.50 -7.87 8.64
CA ILE A 149 -14.80 -7.23 8.51
C ILE A 149 -15.89 -8.28 8.73
N LYS A 150 -16.91 -7.94 9.52
CA LYS A 150 -18.11 -8.77 9.72
C LYS A 150 -19.26 -8.14 8.95
N LEU A 151 -19.93 -8.92 8.12
CA LEU A 151 -21.09 -8.51 7.34
C LEU A 151 -22.32 -9.29 7.82
N GLY A 152 -23.37 -8.58 8.19
CA GLY A 152 -24.70 -9.16 8.43
C GLY A 152 -25.35 -9.72 7.16
N PRO A 153 -26.47 -10.45 7.27
CA PRO A 153 -27.21 -10.94 6.10
C PRO A 153 -27.61 -9.80 5.15
N GLY A 154 -27.23 -9.90 3.87
CA GLY A 154 -27.48 -8.88 2.84
C GLY A 154 -26.66 -7.59 2.99
N GLU A 155 -25.77 -7.51 3.98
CA GLU A 155 -24.90 -6.34 4.15
C GLU A 155 -23.84 -6.30 3.04
N LYS A 156 -23.51 -5.07 2.63
CA LYS A 156 -22.59 -4.78 1.53
C LYS A 156 -21.38 -3.99 2.02
N TYR A 157 -20.21 -4.40 1.57
CA TYR A 157 -18.97 -3.64 1.69
C TYR A 157 -18.60 -3.06 0.32
N ASN A 158 -18.45 -1.75 0.24
CA ASN A 158 -18.15 -1.07 -1.01
C ASN A 158 -16.69 -0.60 -0.98
N VAL A 159 -15.97 -0.83 -2.07
CA VAL A 159 -14.60 -0.35 -2.25
C VAL A 159 -14.49 0.43 -3.54
N GLU A 160 -13.76 1.55 -3.45
CA GLU A 160 -13.41 2.37 -4.59
C GLU A 160 -11.89 2.55 -4.63
N LEU A 161 -11.28 2.13 -5.74
CA LEU A 161 -9.85 2.25 -5.99
C LEU A 161 -9.63 2.89 -7.36
N TYR A 162 -8.84 3.96 -7.37
CA TYR A 162 -8.40 4.61 -8.60
C TYR A 162 -6.92 4.29 -8.82
N ILE A 163 -6.61 3.69 -9.96
CA ILE A 163 -5.23 3.43 -10.39
C ILE A 163 -4.93 4.39 -11.55
N SER A 164 -4.01 5.32 -11.33
CA SER A 164 -3.68 6.38 -12.29
C SER A 164 -2.26 6.24 -12.79
N LEU A 165 -2.07 6.21 -14.11
CA LEU A 165 -0.78 6.26 -14.79
C LEU A 165 -0.46 7.71 -15.20
N PHE A 166 0.73 8.18 -14.88
CA PHE A 166 1.26 9.51 -15.19
C PHE A 166 2.42 9.34 -16.17
N LEU A 167 2.42 10.09 -17.27
CA LEU A 167 3.43 10.00 -18.34
C LEU A 167 3.96 11.38 -18.71
N GLY A 168 4.28 12.18 -17.71
CA GLY A 168 4.82 13.53 -17.85
C GLY A 168 5.15 14.13 -16.50
N ARG A 169 6.26 14.88 -16.44
CA ARG A 169 6.79 15.48 -15.20
C ARG A 169 5.75 16.35 -14.49
N ASP A 170 5.06 17.21 -15.22
CA ASP A 170 4.07 18.12 -14.64
C ASP A 170 2.92 17.35 -13.95
N GLU A 171 2.42 16.28 -14.58
CA GLU A 171 1.36 15.45 -13.98
C GLU A 171 1.85 14.72 -12.72
N VAL A 172 3.11 14.27 -12.71
CA VAL A 172 3.77 13.62 -11.57
C VAL A 172 3.94 14.60 -10.42
N GLU A 173 4.47 15.80 -10.69
CA GLU A 173 4.69 16.83 -9.68
C GLU A 173 3.38 17.31 -9.03
N GLU A 174 2.31 17.45 -9.82
CA GLU A 174 0.98 17.77 -9.30
C GLU A 174 0.48 16.69 -8.33
N ALA A 175 0.64 15.41 -8.70
CA ALA A 175 0.25 14.29 -7.86
C ALA A 175 1.07 14.19 -6.57
N ILE A 176 2.38 14.44 -6.64
CA ILE A 176 3.25 14.56 -5.47
C ILE A 176 2.76 15.71 -4.57
N GLY A 177 2.36 16.84 -5.17
CA GLY A 177 1.77 17.98 -4.45
C GLY A 177 0.51 17.58 -3.67
N ARG A 178 -0.40 16.81 -4.28
CA ARG A 178 -1.60 16.29 -3.59
C ARG A 178 -1.25 15.38 -2.42
N ILE A 179 -0.34 14.43 -2.62
CA ILE A 179 0.13 13.52 -1.56
C ILE A 179 0.71 14.31 -0.38
N LYS A 180 1.56 15.30 -0.66
CA LYS A 180 2.15 16.18 0.37
C LYS A 180 1.08 17.00 1.10
N ALA A 181 0.06 17.50 0.39
CA ALA A 181 -1.03 18.25 1.00
C ALA A 181 -1.85 17.39 1.98
N ILE A 182 -2.03 16.09 1.72
CA ILE A 182 -2.67 15.16 2.65
C ILE A 182 -1.83 14.99 3.93
N GLY A 183 -0.52 14.83 3.78
CA GLY A 183 0.40 14.70 4.93
C GLY A 183 0.53 15.98 5.76
N GLY A 184 0.43 17.15 5.11
CA GLY A 184 0.58 18.45 5.76
C GLY A 184 1.94 18.58 6.47
N CYS A 185 1.91 18.92 7.76
CA CYS A 185 3.10 18.99 8.61
C CYS A 185 3.27 17.76 9.52
N ALA A 186 2.49 16.70 9.32
CA ALA A 186 2.58 15.51 10.15
C ALA A 186 3.88 14.75 9.88
N GLU A 187 4.62 14.42 10.94
CA GLU A 187 5.76 13.52 10.84
C GLU A 187 5.29 12.07 10.97
N PRO A 188 5.71 11.16 10.08
CA PRO A 188 5.32 9.76 10.15
C PRO A 188 5.95 9.09 11.38
N MET A 189 5.17 8.28 12.09
CA MET A 189 5.71 7.40 13.13
C MET A 189 6.37 6.19 12.47
N ILE A 190 7.71 6.14 12.52
CA ILE A 190 8.51 5.04 11.96
C ILE A 190 8.94 4.11 13.09
N HIS A 191 8.45 2.87 13.09
CA HIS A 191 8.92 1.82 13.98
C HIS A 191 10.12 1.11 13.35
N ARG A 192 11.25 1.03 14.06
CA ARG A 192 12.48 0.41 13.54
C ARG A 192 12.41 -1.12 13.49
N GLU A 193 11.56 -1.71 14.33
CA GLU A 193 11.37 -3.14 14.48
C GLU A 193 9.89 -3.49 14.22
N PRO A 194 9.59 -4.76 13.92
CA PRO A 194 8.22 -5.24 13.88
C PRO A 194 7.51 -4.96 15.20
N ILE A 195 6.23 -4.61 15.11
CA ILE A 195 5.38 -4.36 16.28
C ILE A 195 4.25 -5.37 16.33
N GLU A 196 3.91 -5.83 17.55
CA GLU A 196 2.90 -6.86 17.79
C GLU A 196 1.52 -6.51 17.22
N GLU A 197 1.23 -5.23 17.02
CA GLU A 197 -0.04 -4.77 16.45
C GLU A 197 -0.11 -5.05 14.93
N PHE A 198 1.00 -4.96 14.22
CA PHE A 198 1.06 -5.03 12.76
C PHE A 198 1.54 -6.38 12.27
N SER A 199 2.47 -7.03 12.99
CA SER A 199 3.08 -8.27 12.57
C SER A 199 2.90 -9.37 13.60
N GLN A 200 2.71 -10.59 13.09
CA GLN A 200 2.65 -11.82 13.87
C GLN A 200 4.02 -12.49 14.09
N ILE A 201 5.08 -11.93 13.49
CA ILE A 201 6.44 -12.46 13.46
C ILE A 201 7.31 -11.72 14.46
#